data_AF-A0A1Y1RSC4-F1
#
_entry.id   AF-A0A1Y1RSC4-F1
#
_cell.length_a   1.000
_cell.length_b   1.000
_cell.length_c   1.000
_cell.angle_alpha   90.00
_cell.angle_beta   90.00
_cell.angle_gamma   90.00
#
_symmetry.space_group_name_H-M   'P 1'
#
loop_
_entity.id
_entity.type
_entity.pdbx_description
1 polymer ?
#
loop_
_entity_poly.entity_id
_entity_poly.type
_entity_poly.pdbx_seq_one_letter_code
_entity_poly.pdbx_strand_id
1 'polypeptide(L)'
;MNTWWQALLPALLASALALFFGWLHHRVDHFAERFTRSWARVLVGSALLAGLLAAVPLLRFSGHAELPELVTLVEDSAWWALAGLALLKVVATALSLSAGWPGGEFFPLAFAGAAAGLLATALLPGTDAGTALAAGMVAATTVAVKKPLAIVLIMVFMLPGTALGPLLVTSAVGTLVVKLVEARTESAKQAG
;
A
#
# COMPACT_ATOMS: atom_id res chain seq x y z
N MET A 1 19.39 19.79 -2.53
CA MET A 1 18.81 20.27 -1.25
C MET A 1 18.13 19.09 -0.56
N ASN A 2 18.33 18.93 0.74
CA ASN A 2 17.94 17.73 1.51
C ASN A 2 16.42 17.63 1.72
N THR A 3 15.72 16.95 0.81
CA THR A 3 14.25 16.74 0.82
C THR A 3 13.77 15.56 1.68
N TRP A 4 14.66 14.92 2.44
CA TRP A 4 14.35 13.69 3.19
C TRP A 4 13.21 13.84 4.20
N TRP A 5 13.02 15.04 4.78
CA TRP A 5 11.95 15.29 5.75
C TRP A 5 10.56 15.35 5.10
N GLN A 6 10.47 15.74 3.83
CA GLN A 6 9.20 15.79 3.09
C GLN A 6 8.62 14.39 2.86
N ALA A 7 9.46 13.35 2.97
CA ALA A 7 9.06 11.96 2.83
C ALA A 7 8.33 11.39 4.07
N LEU A 8 8.34 12.10 5.21
CA LEU A 8 7.73 11.63 6.46
C LEU A 8 6.20 11.53 6.36
N LEU A 9 5.54 12.55 5.83
CA LEU A 9 4.08 12.56 5.69
C LEU A 9 3.58 11.48 4.71
N PRO A 10 4.14 11.35 3.49
CA PRO A 10 3.86 10.23 2.60
C PRO A 10 4.04 8.85 3.27
N ALA A 11 5.14 8.68 4.02
CA ALA A 11 5.43 7.42 4.70
C ALA A 11 4.40 7.08 5.77
N LEU A 12 3.96 8.06 6.56
CA LEU A 12 2.95 7.85 7.59
C LEU A 12 1.59 7.46 7.01
N LEU A 13 1.16 8.16 5.95
CA LEU A 13 -0.11 7.85 5.27
C LEU A 13 -0.08 6.45 4.63
N ALA A 14 0.99 6.13 3.93
CA ALA A 14 1.15 4.81 3.31
C ALA A 14 1.31 3.68 4.34
N SER A 15 1.97 3.95 5.48
CA SER A 15 2.05 2.99 6.59
C SER A 15 0.68 2.72 7.21
N ALA A 16 -0.12 3.77 7.43
CA ALA A 16 -1.49 3.65 7.92
C ALA A 16 -2.36 2.83 6.95
N LEU A 17 -2.21 3.06 5.64
CA LEU A 17 -2.89 2.29 4.61
C LEU A 17 -2.48 0.81 4.61
N ALA A 18 -1.20 0.49 4.79
CA ALA A 18 -0.72 -0.88 4.86
C ALA A 18 -1.23 -1.60 6.12
N LEU A 19 -1.30 -0.91 7.27
CA LEU A 19 -1.96 -1.46 8.46
C LEU A 19 -3.45 -1.70 8.23
N PHE A 20 -4.13 -0.78 7.55
CA PHE A 20 -5.52 -0.94 7.16
C PHE A 20 -5.71 -2.14 6.24
N PHE A 21 -4.81 -2.38 5.28
CA PHE A 21 -4.81 -3.60 4.48
C PHE A 21 -4.68 -4.85 5.35
N GLY A 22 -3.73 -4.90 6.29
CA GLY A 22 -3.55 -6.07 7.16
C GLY A 22 -4.82 -6.38 7.98
N TRP A 23 -5.45 -5.34 8.54
CA TRP A 23 -6.74 -5.46 9.21
C TRP A 23 -7.86 -5.94 8.28
N LEU A 24 -7.98 -5.32 7.09
CA LEU A 24 -9.00 -5.64 6.11
C LEU A 24 -8.86 -7.06 5.58
N HIS A 25 -7.65 -7.46 5.21
CA HIS A 25 -7.37 -8.81 4.72
C HIS A 25 -7.77 -9.84 5.76
N HIS A 26 -7.39 -9.66 7.04
CA HIS A 26 -7.81 -10.57 8.11
C HIS A 26 -9.34 -10.65 8.25
N ARG A 27 -10.06 -9.52 8.14
CA ARG A 27 -11.53 -9.49 8.22
C ARG A 27 -12.19 -10.18 7.02
N VAL A 28 -11.69 -9.92 5.81
CA VAL A 28 -12.19 -10.54 4.58
C VAL A 28 -11.92 -12.04 4.60
N ASP A 29 -10.74 -12.46 5.08
CA ASP A 29 -10.36 -13.86 5.18
C ASP A 29 -11.24 -14.62 6.18
N HIS A 30 -11.43 -14.08 7.38
CA HIS A 30 -12.34 -14.64 8.39
C HIS A 30 -13.80 -14.70 7.88
N PHE A 31 -14.22 -13.73 7.06
CA PHE A 31 -15.54 -13.81 6.41
C PHE A 31 -15.57 -14.88 5.32
N ALA A 32 -14.49 -15.03 4.54
CA ALA A 32 -14.34 -16.02 3.49
C ALA A 32 -14.30 -17.46 4.05
N GLU A 33 -13.81 -17.65 5.26
CA GLU A 33 -13.84 -18.94 5.98
C GLU A 33 -15.26 -19.42 6.31
N ARG A 34 -16.26 -18.52 6.35
CA ARG A 34 -17.67 -18.92 6.53
C ARG A 34 -18.20 -19.74 5.36
N PHE A 35 -17.55 -19.68 4.20
CA PHE A 35 -17.91 -20.50 3.05
C PHE A 35 -17.34 -21.91 3.22
N THR A 36 -18.21 -22.85 3.63
CA THR A 36 -17.86 -24.27 3.82
C THR A 36 -17.36 -24.97 2.55
N ARG A 37 -17.69 -24.42 1.38
CA ARG A 37 -17.30 -24.95 0.06
C ARG A 37 -16.22 -24.06 -0.57
N SER A 38 -15.04 -24.65 -0.83
CA SER A 38 -13.91 -23.94 -1.43
C SER A 38 -14.22 -23.28 -2.77
N TRP A 39 -14.99 -23.94 -3.64
CA TRP A 39 -15.40 -23.40 -4.93
C TRP A 39 -16.31 -22.16 -4.81
N ALA A 40 -17.18 -22.12 -3.79
CA ALA A 40 -18.10 -21.00 -3.58
C ALA A 40 -17.33 -19.74 -3.16
N ARG A 41 -16.33 -19.91 -2.29
CA ARG A 41 -15.40 -18.84 -1.90
C ARG A 41 -14.66 -18.27 -3.12
N VAL A 42 -14.10 -19.14 -3.96
CA VAL A 42 -13.40 -18.72 -5.18
C VAL A 42 -14.34 -17.98 -6.12
N LEU A 43 -15.56 -18.51 -6.38
CA LEU A 43 -16.51 -17.87 -7.29
C LEU A 43 -16.97 -16.49 -6.79
N VAL A 44 -17.38 -16.38 -5.53
CA VAL A 44 -17.88 -15.12 -4.97
C VAL A 44 -16.75 -14.09 -4.91
N GLY A 45 -15.58 -14.47 -4.40
CA GLY A 45 -14.43 -13.58 -4.33
C GLY A 45 -13.97 -13.11 -5.72
N SER A 46 -13.94 -14.01 -6.70
CA SER A 46 -13.57 -13.68 -8.09
C SER A 46 -14.63 -12.82 -8.77
N ALA A 47 -15.92 -13.05 -8.52
CA ALA A 47 -17.00 -12.24 -9.09
C ALA A 47 -16.96 -10.81 -8.54
N LEU A 48 -16.75 -10.65 -7.22
CA LEU A 48 -16.58 -9.33 -6.59
C LEU A 48 -15.33 -8.62 -7.13
N LEU A 49 -14.20 -9.33 -7.21
CA LEU A 49 -12.97 -8.79 -7.77
C LEU A 49 -13.16 -8.39 -9.23
N ALA A 50 -13.78 -9.24 -10.05
CA ALA A 50 -14.05 -8.95 -11.46
C ALA A 50 -14.96 -7.72 -11.61
N GLY A 51 -16.01 -7.59 -10.80
CA GLY A 51 -16.87 -6.40 -10.79
C GLY A 51 -16.11 -5.12 -10.45
N LEU A 52 -15.25 -5.18 -9.43
CA LEU A 52 -14.40 -4.06 -9.03
C LEU A 52 -13.40 -3.68 -10.14
N LEU A 53 -12.71 -4.65 -10.72
CA LEU A 53 -11.76 -4.44 -11.80
C LEU A 53 -12.43 -4.03 -13.11
N ALA A 54 -13.69 -4.40 -13.35
CA ALA A 54 -14.49 -3.93 -14.47
C ALA A 54 -14.81 -2.44 -14.33
N ALA A 55 -15.23 -2.03 -13.13
CA ALA A 55 -15.60 -0.65 -12.82
C ALA A 55 -14.41 0.32 -12.79
N VAL A 56 -13.24 -0.12 -12.31
CA VAL A 56 -12.05 0.73 -12.18
C VAL A 56 -10.85 0.09 -12.89
N PRO A 57 -10.63 0.40 -14.18
CA PRO A 57 -9.54 -0.15 -15.00
C PRO A 57 -8.14 -0.03 -14.39
N LEU A 58 -7.84 1.09 -13.74
CA LEU A 58 -6.52 1.36 -13.12
C LEU A 58 -6.17 0.38 -11.99
N LEU A 59 -7.16 -0.36 -11.46
CA LEU A 59 -6.91 -1.38 -10.45
C LEU A 59 -6.44 -2.71 -11.04
N ARG A 60 -6.49 -2.89 -12.37
CA ARG A 60 -6.10 -4.14 -13.02
C ARG A 60 -4.61 -4.39 -12.82
N PHE A 61 -4.26 -5.68 -12.76
CA PHE A 61 -2.88 -6.15 -12.56
C PHE A 61 -2.21 -5.58 -11.29
N SER A 62 -0.88 -5.56 -11.27
CA SER A 62 -0.08 -5.08 -10.15
C SER A 62 -0.12 -3.56 -9.96
N GLY A 63 -0.51 -2.81 -10.99
CA GLY A 63 -0.47 -1.35 -11.02
C GLY A 63 0.91 -0.75 -11.30
N HIS A 64 1.97 -1.57 -11.45
CA HIS A 64 3.33 -1.05 -11.66
C HIS A 64 3.47 -0.23 -12.96
N ALA A 65 2.81 -0.68 -14.04
CA ALA A 65 2.76 0.05 -15.31
C ALA A 65 2.00 1.38 -15.21
N GLU A 66 1.09 1.49 -14.25
CA GLU A 66 0.20 2.65 -14.08
C GLU A 66 0.71 3.67 -13.05
N LEU A 67 1.92 3.47 -12.51
CA LEU A 67 2.56 4.46 -11.63
C LEU A 67 2.68 5.85 -12.27
N PRO A 68 2.99 5.99 -13.58
CA PRO A 68 3.01 7.30 -14.24
C PRO A 68 1.63 7.99 -14.25
N GLU A 69 0.55 7.21 -14.37
CA GLU A 69 -0.82 7.76 -14.36
C GLU A 69 -1.20 8.31 -12.98
N LEU A 70 -0.64 7.78 -11.89
CA LEU A 70 -0.81 8.39 -10.57
C LEU A 70 -0.20 9.79 -10.50
N VAL A 71 0.91 10.03 -11.21
CA VAL A 71 1.54 11.36 -11.25
C VAL A 71 0.69 12.33 -12.05
N THR A 72 0.09 11.91 -13.17
CA THR A 72 -0.82 12.76 -13.94
C THR A 72 -2.07 13.14 -13.13
N LEU A 73 -2.57 12.25 -12.28
CA LEU A 73 -3.67 12.57 -11.35
C LEU A 73 -3.30 13.65 -10.32
N VAL A 74 -2.03 13.77 -9.94
CA VAL A 74 -1.54 14.87 -9.09
C VAL A 74 -1.56 16.19 -9.87
N GLU A 75 -1.09 16.17 -11.12
CA GLU A 75 -1.09 17.34 -12.02
C GLU A 75 -2.51 17.87 -12.25
N ASP A 76 -3.47 16.97 -12.43
CA ASP A 76 -4.90 17.29 -12.58
C ASP A 76 -5.60 17.62 -11.25
N SER A 77 -4.88 17.62 -10.13
CA SER A 77 -5.43 17.82 -8.78
C SER A 77 -6.58 16.86 -8.43
N ALA A 78 -6.54 15.64 -8.98
CA ALA A 78 -7.55 14.59 -8.81
C ALA A 78 -7.35 13.81 -7.49
N TRP A 79 -7.31 14.52 -6.36
CA TRP A 79 -7.00 13.96 -5.04
C TRP A 79 -7.96 12.86 -4.60
N TRP A 80 -9.25 12.98 -4.94
CA TRP A 80 -10.23 11.93 -4.64
C TRP A 80 -10.03 10.66 -5.47
N ALA A 81 -9.54 10.79 -6.70
CA ALA A 81 -9.18 9.63 -7.50
C ALA A 81 -7.97 8.90 -6.87
N LEU A 82 -6.94 9.63 -6.43
CA LEU A 82 -5.78 9.05 -5.74
C LEU A 82 -6.17 8.33 -4.44
N ALA A 83 -6.98 8.98 -3.60
CA ALA A 83 -7.48 8.36 -2.37
C ALA A 83 -8.33 7.11 -2.66
N GLY A 84 -9.21 7.20 -3.66
CA GLY A 84 -10.04 6.09 -4.11
C GLY A 84 -9.20 4.91 -4.63
N LEU A 85 -8.20 5.17 -5.47
CA LEU A 85 -7.30 4.15 -6.02
C LEU A 85 -6.50 3.47 -4.91
N ALA A 86 -5.95 4.22 -3.96
CA ALA A 86 -5.21 3.67 -2.83
C ALA A 86 -6.06 2.69 -2.02
N LEU A 87 -7.28 3.08 -1.67
CA LEU A 87 -8.22 2.26 -0.88
C LEU A 87 -8.74 1.06 -1.67
N LEU A 88 -9.19 1.29 -2.90
CA LEU A 88 -9.76 0.22 -3.72
C LEU A 88 -8.71 -0.82 -4.13
N LYS A 89 -7.44 -0.43 -4.30
CA LYS A 89 -6.36 -1.39 -4.57
C LYS A 89 -6.13 -2.33 -3.38
N VAL A 90 -6.15 -1.79 -2.16
CA VAL A 90 -6.08 -2.57 -0.91
C VAL A 90 -7.26 -3.54 -0.83
N VAL A 91 -8.48 -3.09 -1.15
CA VAL A 91 -9.69 -3.94 -1.19
C VAL A 91 -9.55 -5.05 -2.24
N ALA A 92 -9.15 -4.71 -3.47
CA ALA A 92 -8.96 -5.67 -4.55
C ALA A 92 -7.93 -6.75 -4.17
N THR A 93 -6.85 -6.34 -3.52
CA THR A 93 -5.78 -7.26 -3.07
C THR A 93 -6.30 -8.20 -1.99
N ALA A 94 -7.00 -7.68 -0.98
CA ALA A 94 -7.59 -8.50 0.08
C ALA A 94 -8.59 -9.52 -0.48
N LEU A 95 -9.46 -9.11 -1.40
CA LEU A 95 -10.41 -10.00 -2.08
C LEU A 95 -9.69 -11.10 -2.88
N SER A 96 -8.66 -10.74 -3.64
CA SER A 96 -7.88 -11.69 -4.44
C SER A 96 -7.22 -12.75 -3.57
N LEU A 97 -6.56 -12.34 -2.49
CA LEU A 97 -5.84 -13.25 -1.59
C LEU A 97 -6.81 -14.16 -0.83
N SER A 98 -7.89 -13.61 -0.25
CA SER A 98 -8.88 -14.39 0.49
C SER A 98 -9.73 -15.30 -0.41
N ALA A 99 -9.82 -15.01 -1.71
CA ALA A 99 -10.43 -15.91 -2.69
C ALA A 99 -9.52 -17.10 -3.05
N GLY A 100 -8.25 -17.09 -2.62
CA GLY A 100 -7.30 -18.18 -2.85
C GLY A 100 -6.56 -18.09 -4.19
N TRP A 101 -6.52 -16.93 -4.85
CA TRP A 101 -5.70 -16.74 -6.04
C TRP A 101 -4.21 -16.71 -5.68
N PRO A 102 -3.36 -17.45 -6.41
CA PRO A 102 -1.92 -17.43 -6.15
C PRO A 102 -1.36 -16.03 -6.44
N GLY A 103 -0.66 -15.44 -5.47
CA GLY A 103 -0.09 -14.10 -5.59
C GLY A 103 0.45 -13.56 -4.27
N GLY A 104 1.09 -12.40 -4.34
CA GLY A 104 1.61 -11.68 -3.18
C GLY A 104 1.09 -10.24 -3.11
N GLU A 105 1.27 -9.62 -1.96
CA GLU A 105 0.77 -8.27 -1.65
C GLU A 105 1.76 -7.15 -1.97
N PHE A 106 3.02 -7.47 -2.29
CA PHE A 106 4.09 -6.49 -2.47
C PHE A 106 3.76 -5.41 -3.51
N PHE A 107 3.48 -5.78 -4.76
CA PHE A 107 3.24 -4.78 -5.81
C PHE A 107 1.92 -4.03 -5.65
N PRO A 108 0.79 -4.69 -5.31
CA PRO A 108 -0.44 -3.96 -5.05
C PRO A 108 -0.30 -2.95 -3.91
N LEU A 109 0.44 -3.29 -2.84
CA LEU A 109 0.72 -2.35 -1.76
C LEU A 109 1.76 -1.30 -2.13
N ALA A 110 2.70 -1.59 -3.01
CA ALA A 110 3.56 -0.57 -3.58
C ALA A 110 2.72 0.47 -4.34
N PHE A 111 1.82 0.03 -5.22
CA PHE A 111 0.92 0.93 -5.96
C PHE A 111 -0.01 1.73 -5.03
N ALA A 112 -0.66 1.05 -4.08
CA ALA A 112 -1.55 1.70 -3.12
C ALA A 112 -0.77 2.70 -2.24
N GLY A 113 0.44 2.33 -1.84
CA GLY A 113 1.39 3.19 -1.12
C GLY A 113 1.82 4.39 -1.95
N ALA A 114 2.12 4.22 -3.25
CA ALA A 114 2.43 5.32 -4.17
C ALA A 114 1.28 6.32 -4.23
N ALA A 115 0.05 5.84 -4.43
CA ALA A 115 -1.14 6.69 -4.49
C ALA A 115 -1.37 7.46 -3.18
N ALA A 116 -1.22 6.80 -2.02
CA ALA A 116 -1.32 7.46 -0.72
C ALA A 116 -0.16 8.43 -0.44
N GLY A 117 1.05 8.11 -0.90
CA GLY A 117 2.20 8.98 -0.80
C GLY A 117 2.03 10.24 -1.62
N LEU A 118 1.57 10.11 -2.86
CA LEU A 118 1.24 11.23 -3.74
C LEU A 118 0.07 12.07 -3.20
N LEU A 119 -0.95 11.46 -2.59
CA LEU A 119 -2.02 12.18 -1.91
C LEU A 119 -1.49 13.12 -0.81
N ALA A 120 -0.37 12.78 -0.18
CA ALA A 120 0.28 13.65 0.81
C ALA A 120 0.74 15.00 0.24
N THR A 121 0.99 15.08 -1.08
CA THR A 121 1.41 16.33 -1.74
C THR A 121 0.30 17.40 -1.72
N ALA A 122 -0.96 17.00 -1.62
CA ALA A 122 -2.09 17.90 -1.39
C ALA A 122 -2.05 18.55 0.00
N LEU A 123 -1.53 17.82 1.00
CA LEU A 123 -1.43 18.28 2.39
C LEU A 123 -0.12 19.03 2.68
N LEU A 124 0.94 18.73 1.93
CA LEU A 124 2.23 19.39 2.01
C LEU A 124 2.68 19.87 0.62
N PRO A 125 2.14 21.01 0.14
CA PRO A 125 2.52 21.59 -1.14
C PRO A 125 4.02 21.86 -1.21
N GLY A 126 4.65 21.57 -2.36
CA GLY A 126 6.09 21.71 -2.56
C GLY A 126 6.90 20.44 -2.26
N THR A 127 6.23 19.34 -1.91
CA THR A 127 6.86 18.01 -1.91
C THR A 127 7.02 17.52 -3.35
N ASP A 128 8.23 17.08 -3.70
CA ASP A 128 8.50 16.45 -4.99
C ASP A 128 7.67 15.16 -5.16
N ALA A 129 6.97 15.04 -6.29
CA ALA A 129 6.07 13.92 -6.55
C ALA A 129 6.81 12.58 -6.60
N GLY A 130 8.03 12.53 -7.17
CA GLY A 130 8.84 11.33 -7.19
C GLY A 130 9.22 10.85 -5.78
N THR A 131 9.61 11.79 -4.92
CA THR A 131 9.93 11.54 -3.51
C THR A 131 8.70 11.05 -2.73
N ALA A 132 7.54 11.68 -2.92
CA ALA A 132 6.29 11.29 -2.28
C ALA A 132 5.82 9.88 -2.71
N LEU A 133 5.88 9.61 -4.02
CA LEU A 133 5.59 8.31 -4.61
C LEU A 133 6.50 7.22 -4.01
N ALA A 134 7.81 7.43 -4.07
CA ALA A 134 8.79 6.46 -3.57
C ALA A 134 8.66 6.22 -2.06
N ALA A 135 8.46 7.29 -1.29
CA ALA A 135 8.24 7.22 0.15
C ALA A 135 7.02 6.37 0.50
N GLY A 136 5.91 6.57 -0.23
CA GLY A 136 4.70 5.79 -0.06
C GLY A 136 4.91 4.30 -0.38
N MET A 137 5.57 4.01 -1.50
CA MET A 137 5.88 2.63 -1.91
C MET A 137 6.74 1.90 -0.87
N VAL A 138 7.84 2.53 -0.44
CA VAL A 138 8.77 1.94 0.54
C VAL A 138 8.06 1.71 1.87
N ALA A 139 7.33 2.70 2.38
CA ALA A 139 6.70 2.60 3.69
C ALA A 139 5.61 1.51 3.70
N ALA A 140 4.71 1.50 2.73
CA ALA A 140 3.65 0.50 2.65
C ALA A 140 4.20 -0.93 2.53
N THR A 141 5.16 -1.14 1.65
CA THR A 141 5.77 -2.46 1.45
C THR A 141 6.66 -2.89 2.61
N THR A 142 7.28 -1.95 3.33
CA THR A 142 8.03 -2.25 4.57
C THR A 142 7.10 -2.74 5.68
N VAL A 143 5.94 -2.09 5.85
CA VAL A 143 4.93 -2.50 6.84
C VAL A 143 4.38 -3.89 6.52
N ALA A 144 4.13 -4.17 5.24
CA ALA A 144 3.57 -5.45 4.79
C ALA A 144 4.59 -6.61 4.91
N VAL A 145 5.77 -6.44 4.31
CA VAL A 145 6.76 -7.53 4.17
C VAL A 145 7.67 -7.66 5.40
N LYS A 146 7.79 -6.60 6.22
CA LYS A 146 8.64 -6.55 7.43
C LYS A 146 10.12 -6.84 7.18
N LYS A 147 10.63 -6.58 5.96
CA LYS A 147 12.04 -6.76 5.57
C LYS A 147 12.64 -5.45 5.03
N PRO A 148 12.88 -4.44 5.88
CA PRO A 148 13.21 -3.07 5.45
C PRO A 148 14.42 -2.98 4.51
N LEU A 149 15.48 -3.76 4.77
CA LEU A 149 16.67 -3.77 3.92
C LEU A 149 16.39 -4.30 2.51
N ALA A 150 15.59 -5.38 2.41
CA ALA A 150 15.19 -5.93 1.13
C ALA A 150 14.31 -4.94 0.35
N ILE A 151 13.37 -4.26 1.04
CA ILE A 151 12.51 -3.25 0.43
C ILE A 151 13.32 -2.08 -0.13
N VAL A 152 14.25 -1.52 0.64
CA VAL A 152 15.10 -0.43 0.16
C VAL A 152 15.90 -0.87 -1.06
N LEU A 153 16.52 -2.05 -1.01
CA LEU A 153 17.30 -2.55 -2.13
C LEU A 153 16.44 -2.73 -3.40
N ILE A 154 15.26 -3.34 -3.27
CA ILE A 154 14.33 -3.50 -4.39
C ILE A 154 13.92 -2.13 -4.96
N MET A 155 13.58 -1.17 -4.09
CA MET A 155 13.13 0.15 -4.53
C MET A 155 14.23 0.99 -5.20
N VAL A 156 15.49 0.83 -4.80
CA VAL A 156 16.63 1.45 -5.50
C VAL A 156 16.72 0.98 -6.95
N PHE A 157 16.48 -0.31 -7.21
CA PHE A 157 16.46 -0.84 -8.58
C PHE A 157 15.18 -0.50 -9.34
N MET A 158 14.05 -0.43 -8.64
CA MET A 158 12.74 -0.21 -9.26
C MET A 158 12.47 1.27 -9.58
N LEU A 159 13.09 2.19 -8.84
CA LEU A 159 12.92 3.64 -8.97
C LEU A 159 14.28 4.30 -9.22
N PRO A 160 14.86 4.16 -10.42
CA PRO A 160 16.16 4.75 -10.73
C PRO A 160 16.09 6.29 -10.63
N GLY A 161 17.12 6.88 -10.01
CA GLY A 161 17.21 8.33 -9.79
C GLY A 161 16.65 8.82 -8.46
N THR A 162 15.99 7.96 -7.67
CA THR A 162 15.51 8.34 -6.33
C THR A 162 16.66 8.44 -5.35
N ALA A 163 16.71 9.51 -4.55
CA ALA A 163 17.73 9.67 -3.53
C ALA A 163 17.63 8.60 -2.42
N LEU A 164 18.77 8.04 -2.00
CA LEU A 164 18.82 7.03 -0.94
C LEU A 164 18.30 7.54 0.41
N GLY A 165 18.52 8.81 0.73
CA GLY A 165 18.11 9.41 2.01
C GLY A 165 16.61 9.23 2.31
N PRO A 166 15.70 9.70 1.44
CA PRO A 166 14.27 9.44 1.55
C PRO A 166 13.90 7.96 1.68
N LEU A 167 14.50 7.07 0.90
CA LEU A 167 14.21 5.63 0.96
C LEU A 167 14.57 5.04 2.34
N LEU A 168 15.70 5.43 2.91
CA LEU A 168 16.13 4.97 4.23
C LEU A 168 15.24 5.52 5.35
N VAL A 169 14.90 6.82 5.30
CA VAL A 169 14.01 7.45 6.30
C VAL A 169 12.63 6.81 6.28
N THR A 170 12.07 6.60 5.10
CA THR A 170 10.72 6.03 4.92
C THR A 170 10.66 4.56 5.34
N SER A 171 11.72 3.79 5.05
CA SER A 171 11.88 2.42 5.55
C SER A 171 12.00 2.38 7.08
N ALA A 172 12.73 3.32 7.69
CA ALA A 172 12.81 3.44 9.15
C ALA A 172 11.45 3.77 9.77
N VAL A 173 10.67 4.67 9.15
CA VAL A 173 9.29 4.98 9.58
C VAL A 173 8.41 3.72 9.52
N GLY A 174 8.38 3.01 8.39
CA GLY A 174 7.61 1.78 8.25
C GLY A 174 8.01 0.72 9.30
N THR A 175 9.30 0.57 9.55
CA THR A 175 9.83 -0.35 10.58
C THR A 175 9.40 0.05 11.99
N LEU A 176 9.44 1.35 12.30
CA LEU A 176 9.00 1.87 13.60
C LEU A 176 7.50 1.61 13.81
N VAL A 177 6.69 1.85 12.78
CA VAL A 177 5.25 1.57 12.82
C VAL A 177 4.99 0.08 13.13
N VAL A 178 5.68 -0.84 12.45
CA VAL A 178 5.56 -2.28 12.74
C VAL A 178 5.89 -2.60 14.19
N LYS A 179 7.03 -2.11 14.70
CA LYS A 179 7.46 -2.34 16.09
C LYS A 179 6.45 -1.79 17.11
N LEU A 180 5.88 -0.61 16.86
CA LEU A 180 4.88 0.01 17.74
C LEU A 180 3.59 -0.82 17.79
N VAL A 181 3.15 -1.34 16.66
CA VAL A 181 1.95 -2.20 16.58
C VAL A 181 2.17 -3.52 17.31
N GLU A 182 3.33 -4.14 17.13
CA GLU A 182 3.70 -5.39 17.81
C GLU A 182 3.75 -5.20 19.33
N ALA A 183 4.43 -4.15 19.81
CA ALA A 183 4.50 -3.83 21.24
C ALA A 183 3.12 -3.58 21.88
N ARG A 184 2.21 -2.91 21.17
CA ARG A 184 0.82 -2.71 21.64
C ARG A 184 0.04 -4.03 21.70
N THR A 185 0.26 -4.91 20.74
CA THR A 185 -0.42 -6.21 20.68
C THR A 185 0.04 -7.12 21.82
N GLU A 186 1.33 -7.09 22.17
CA GLU A 186 1.88 -7.81 23.32
C GLU A 186 1.35 -7.28 24.65
N SER A 187 1.33 -5.96 24.82
CA SER A 187 0.81 -5.32 26.03
C SER A 187 -0.67 -5.64 26.27
N ALA A 188 -1.47 -5.69 25.20
CA ALA A 188 -2.89 -6.04 25.29
C ALA A 188 -3.12 -7.51 25.70
N LYS A 189 -2.25 -8.43 25.29
CA LYS A 189 -2.31 -9.84 25.69
C LYS A 189 -1.92 -10.09 27.14
N GLN A 190 -1.10 -9.21 27.74
CA GLN A 190 -0.67 -9.32 29.14
C GLN A 190 -1.69 -8.73 30.11
N ALA A 191 -2.60 -7.87 29.62
CA ALA A 191 -3.59 -7.16 30.43
C ALA A 191 -4.97 -7.84 30.48
N GLY A 192 -5.20 -8.92 29.71
CA GLY A 192 -6.44 -9.69 29.67
C GLY A 192 -6.23 -11.12 30.15
#